data_AF-A0A9D8B309-F1
#
_entry.id   AF-A0A9D8B309-F1
#
_cell.length_a   1.000
_cell.length_b   1.000
_cell.length_c   1.000
_cell.angle_alpha   90.00
_cell.angle_beta   90.00
_cell.angle_gamma   90.00
#
_symmetry.space_group_name_H-M   'P 1'
#
loop_
_entity.id
_entity.type
_entity.pdbx_description
1 polymer ?
#
loop_
_entity_poly.entity_id
_entity_poly.type
_entity_poly.pdbx_seq_one_letter_code
_entity_poly.pdbx_strand_id
1 'polypeptide(L)'
;MGKRVDDKISTRLITMLQRISGLQFGGAILTALFLVVVGWLSLVAWLTNAQDRACEKTDRVSKQDDPFTRQLQRTLDGFSASRNGVGLQASVIFPDGTLRSAAAGYASQEKQCRLTLEHRLYIGSITKVFTAVLVMQQVERGALSLDTYPKSNSGLACRWG
;
A
#
# COMPACT_ATOMS: atom_id res chain seq x y z
N MET A 1 64.61 -41.47 3.99
CA MET A 1 64.58 -40.15 3.33
C MET A 1 63.24 -39.98 2.61
N GLY A 2 62.14 -39.66 3.32
CA GLY A 2 60.79 -39.82 2.71
C GLY A 2 59.63 -39.10 3.42
N LYS A 3 59.89 -38.01 4.15
CA LYS A 3 58.83 -37.24 4.85
C LYS A 3 58.64 -35.80 4.34
N ARG A 4 59.35 -35.40 3.27
CA ARG A 4 59.32 -34.01 2.76
C ARG A 4 58.38 -33.81 1.56
N VAL A 5 57.86 -34.89 0.96
CA VAL A 5 57.03 -34.81 -0.24
C VAL A 5 55.53 -34.71 0.10
N ASP A 6 55.08 -35.31 1.20
CA ASP A 6 53.65 -35.33 1.58
C ASP A 6 53.10 -33.96 2.04
N ASP A 7 53.95 -33.11 2.61
CA ASP A 7 53.51 -31.83 3.20
C ASP A 7 53.16 -30.77 2.13
N LYS A 8 53.81 -30.83 0.97
CA LYS A 8 53.54 -29.92 -0.17
C LYS A 8 52.25 -30.27 -0.92
N ILE A 9 51.82 -31.52 -0.87
CA ILE A 9 50.60 -31.98 -1.57
C ILE A 9 49.36 -31.58 -0.75
N SER A 10 49.42 -31.74 0.58
CA SER A 10 48.35 -31.33 1.51
C SER A 10 48.04 -29.82 1.41
N THR A 11 49.08 -28.98 1.43
CA THR A 11 48.92 -27.52 1.44
C THR A 11 48.30 -26.98 0.14
N ARG A 12 48.59 -27.60 -1.01
CA ARG A 12 48.03 -27.20 -2.32
C ARG A 12 46.60 -27.69 -2.55
N LEU A 13 46.21 -28.83 -1.96
CA LEU A 13 44.84 -29.34 -2.03
C LEU A 13 43.86 -28.50 -1.20
N ILE A 14 44.30 -28.01 -0.04
CA ILE A 14 43.46 -27.18 0.85
C ILE A 14 43.19 -25.80 0.23
N THR A 15 44.19 -25.18 -0.42
CA THR A 15 44.00 -23.88 -1.11
C THR A 15 43.16 -23.96 -2.39
N MET A 16 43.15 -25.11 -3.06
CA MET A 16 42.35 -25.30 -4.27
C MET A 16 40.87 -25.58 -3.96
N LEU A 17 40.58 -26.25 -2.84
CA LEU A 17 39.21 -26.51 -2.37
C LEU A 17 38.52 -25.28 -1.77
N GLN A 18 39.27 -24.32 -1.19
CA GLN A 18 38.69 -23.05 -0.72
C GLN A 18 38.30 -22.07 -1.84
N ARG A 19 38.75 -22.29 -3.09
CA ARG A 19 38.50 -21.37 -4.22
C ARG A 19 37.22 -21.71 -5.01
N ILE A 20 36.67 -22.91 -4.84
CA ILE A 20 35.52 -23.42 -5.59
C ILE A 20 34.19 -23.13 -4.86
N SER A 21 34.21 -23.00 -3.54
CA SER A 21 33.01 -22.74 -2.72
C SER A 21 32.57 -21.26 -2.70
N GLY A 22 33.46 -20.30 -2.98
CA GLY A 22 33.12 -18.87 -2.97
C GLY A 22 32.30 -18.40 -4.19
N LEU A 23 32.32 -19.14 -5.30
CA LEU A 23 31.67 -18.72 -6.56
C LEU A 23 30.20 -19.16 -6.67
N GLN A 24 29.78 -20.20 -5.95
CA GLN A 24 28.39 -20.69 -6.01
C GLN A 24 27.42 -19.87 -5.14
N PHE A 25 27.88 -19.28 -4.04
CA PHE A 25 27.01 -18.47 -3.16
C PHE A 25 26.60 -17.14 -3.79
N GLY A 26 27.48 -16.49 -4.57
CA GLY A 26 27.17 -15.23 -5.25
C GLY A 26 26.04 -15.37 -6.28
N GLY A 27 26.04 -16.47 -7.04
CA GLY A 27 24.99 -16.76 -8.02
C GLY A 27 23.63 -17.01 -7.37
N ALA A 28 23.59 -17.79 -6.28
CA ALA A 28 22.35 -18.10 -5.58
C ALA A 28 21.71 -16.88 -4.89
N ILE A 29 22.53 -15.96 -4.37
CA ILE A 29 22.03 -14.71 -3.78
C ILE A 29 21.48 -13.78 -4.87
N LEU A 30 22.16 -13.67 -6.01
CA LEU A 30 21.69 -12.85 -7.13
C LEU A 30 20.38 -13.38 -7.73
N THR A 31 20.24 -14.69 -7.88
CA THR A 31 18.97 -15.28 -8.37
C THR A 31 17.85 -15.11 -7.35
N ALA A 32 18.11 -15.28 -6.05
CA ALA A 32 17.12 -15.01 -5.01
C ALA A 32 16.67 -13.54 -5.01
N LEU A 33 17.61 -12.60 -5.08
CA LEU A 33 17.30 -11.17 -5.18
C LEU A 33 16.50 -10.84 -6.45
N PHE A 34 16.88 -11.43 -7.59
CA PHE A 34 16.14 -11.26 -8.84
C PHE A 34 14.71 -11.78 -8.73
N LEU A 35 14.49 -12.97 -8.16
CA LEU A 35 13.15 -13.52 -7.94
C LEU A 35 12.32 -12.66 -6.98
N VAL A 36 12.93 -12.12 -5.92
CA VAL A 36 12.25 -11.18 -5.02
C VAL A 36 11.84 -9.92 -5.76
N VAL A 37 12.73 -9.32 -6.55
CA VAL A 37 12.44 -8.11 -7.33
C VAL A 37 11.35 -8.39 -8.38
N VAL A 38 11.44 -9.48 -9.13
CA VAL A 38 10.43 -9.86 -10.14
C VAL A 38 9.09 -10.17 -9.47
N GLY A 39 9.09 -10.87 -8.35
CA GLY A 39 7.88 -11.15 -7.57
C GLY A 39 7.23 -9.86 -7.04
N TRP A 40 8.04 -8.94 -6.52
CA TRP A 40 7.57 -7.64 -6.06
C TRP A 40 7.03 -6.79 -7.21
N LEU A 41 7.73 -6.71 -8.34
CA LEU A 41 7.26 -6.00 -9.54
C LEU A 41 5.97 -6.62 -10.10
N SER A 42 5.84 -7.95 -10.08
CA SER A 42 4.62 -8.64 -10.50
C SER A 42 3.44 -8.33 -9.57
N LEU A 43 3.68 -8.27 -8.26
CA LEU A 43 2.69 -7.86 -7.28
C LEU A 43 2.26 -6.41 -7.49
N VAL A 44 3.21 -5.49 -7.70
CA VAL A 44 2.92 -4.08 -7.99
C VAL A 44 2.14 -3.96 -9.30
N ALA A 45 2.55 -4.64 -10.36
CA ALA A 45 1.83 -4.64 -11.64
C ALA A 45 0.41 -5.20 -11.49
N TRP A 46 0.22 -6.26 -10.69
CA TRP A 46 -1.09 -6.82 -10.38
C TRP A 46 -1.97 -5.84 -9.59
N LEU A 47 -1.40 -5.13 -8.60
CA LEU A 47 -2.10 -4.11 -7.83
C LEU A 47 -2.51 -2.91 -8.69
N THR A 48 -1.66 -2.49 -9.64
CA THR A 48 -1.95 -1.39 -10.57
C THR A 48 -3.04 -1.80 -11.58
N ASN A 49 -2.93 -3.01 -12.16
CA ASN A 49 -3.91 -3.54 -13.12
C ASN A 49 -5.28 -3.82 -12.47
N ALA A 50 -5.32 -4.07 -11.16
CA ALA A 50 -6.58 -4.21 -10.43
C ALA A 50 -7.45 -2.93 -10.45
N GLN A 51 -6.86 -1.74 -10.64
CA GLN A 51 -7.64 -0.50 -10.81
C GLN A 51 -8.35 -0.44 -12.17
N ASP A 52 -7.75 -1.01 -13.23
CA ASP A 52 -8.35 -1.00 -14.57
C ASP A 52 -9.58 -1.92 -14.68
N ARG A 53 -9.64 -2.98 -13.85
CA ARG A 53 -10.82 -3.88 -13.80
C ARG A 53 -12.08 -3.23 -13.22
N ALA A 54 -11.94 -2.15 -12.45
CA ALA A 54 -13.10 -1.43 -11.91
C ALA A 54 -13.90 -0.73 -13.02
N CYS A 55 -13.25 -0.41 -14.15
CA CYS A 55 -13.88 0.16 -15.33
C CYS A 55 -14.66 -0.85 -16.17
N GLU A 56 -14.41 -2.15 -15.99
CA GLU A 56 -15.07 -3.22 -16.73
C GLU A 56 -16.36 -3.69 -16.04
N LYS A 57 -16.44 -3.56 -14.71
CA LYS A 57 -17.66 -3.87 -13.94
C LYS A 57 -18.65 -2.71 -13.97
N THR A 58 -19.27 -2.51 -15.11
CA THR A 58 -20.52 -1.75 -15.18
C THR A 58 -21.67 -2.69 -14.75
N ASP A 59 -22.66 -2.17 -14.02
CA ASP A 59 -23.97 -2.80 -13.78
C ASP A 59 -24.22 -3.68 -12.54
N ARG A 60 -23.58 -3.41 -11.41
CA ARG A 60 -24.12 -3.85 -10.10
C ARG A 60 -24.14 -2.75 -9.04
N VAL A 61 -24.62 -1.56 -9.39
CA VAL A 61 -25.15 -0.68 -8.34
C VAL A 61 -26.48 -1.30 -7.91
N SER A 62 -26.47 -1.93 -6.74
CA SER A 62 -27.69 -2.36 -6.05
C SER A 62 -28.65 -1.18 -6.04
N LYS A 63 -29.71 -1.31 -6.84
CA LYS A 63 -30.77 -0.32 -7.00
C LYS A 63 -31.57 -0.28 -5.69
N GLN A 64 -31.02 0.35 -4.67
CA GLN A 64 -31.72 0.62 -3.43
C GLN A 64 -32.67 1.78 -3.71
N ASP A 65 -33.92 1.44 -4.03
CA ASP A 65 -34.91 2.38 -4.56
C ASP A 65 -35.62 3.13 -3.42
N ASP A 66 -34.87 3.79 -2.55
CA ASP A 66 -35.42 4.66 -1.53
C ASP A 66 -35.43 6.14 -1.99
N PRO A 67 -36.41 6.95 -1.53
CA PRO A 67 -36.52 8.36 -1.93
C PRO A 67 -35.26 9.19 -1.64
N PHE A 68 -34.56 8.89 -0.54
CA PHE A 68 -33.36 9.61 -0.14
C PHE A 68 -32.17 9.28 -1.05
N THR A 69 -31.94 8.01 -1.37
CA THR A 69 -30.89 7.61 -2.34
C THR A 69 -31.12 8.24 -3.70
N ARG A 70 -32.37 8.34 -4.16
CA ARG A 70 -32.69 9.07 -5.40
C ARG A 70 -32.35 10.56 -5.31
N GLN A 71 -32.66 11.20 -4.18
CA GLN A 71 -32.31 12.61 -3.95
C GLN A 71 -30.79 12.81 -3.88
N LEU A 72 -30.09 11.93 -3.16
CA LEU A 72 -28.63 11.93 -3.05
C LEU A 72 -27.99 11.75 -4.43
N GLN A 73 -28.46 10.78 -5.21
CA GLN A 73 -27.99 10.53 -6.58
C GLN A 73 -28.18 11.75 -7.47
N ARG A 74 -29.38 12.36 -7.51
CA ARG A 74 -29.63 13.58 -8.29
C ARG A 74 -28.72 14.74 -7.90
N THR A 75 -28.47 14.88 -6.60
CA THR A 75 -27.58 15.93 -6.08
C THR A 75 -26.15 15.71 -6.57
N LEU A 76 -25.63 14.48 -6.45
CA LEU A 76 -24.30 14.12 -6.94
C LEU A 76 -24.20 14.25 -8.47
N ASP A 77 -25.22 13.84 -9.22
CA ASP A 77 -25.27 13.98 -10.68
C ASP A 77 -25.19 15.45 -11.10
N GLY A 78 -25.94 16.33 -10.42
CA GLY A 78 -25.88 17.78 -10.65
C GLY A 78 -24.49 18.37 -10.38
N PHE A 79 -23.87 18.02 -9.25
CA PHE A 79 -22.51 18.46 -8.93
C PHE A 79 -21.47 17.91 -9.91
N SER A 80 -21.56 16.64 -10.26
CA SER A 80 -20.65 16.00 -11.22
C SER A 80 -20.76 16.68 -12.59
N ALA A 81 -21.99 16.89 -13.09
CA ALA A 81 -22.24 17.57 -14.36
C ALA A 81 -21.67 19.00 -14.37
N SER A 82 -21.85 19.76 -13.28
CA SER A 82 -21.31 21.13 -13.15
C SER A 82 -19.78 21.21 -13.18
N ARG A 83 -19.10 20.08 -12.93
CA ARG A 83 -17.63 19.97 -12.88
C ARG A 83 -17.08 19.07 -13.99
N ASN A 84 -17.71 19.09 -15.17
CA ASN A 84 -17.26 18.32 -16.33
C ASN A 84 -17.21 16.81 -16.08
N GLY A 85 -18.20 16.27 -15.36
CA GLY A 85 -18.32 14.83 -15.11
C GLY A 85 -17.30 14.26 -14.12
N VAL A 86 -16.70 15.10 -13.26
CA VAL A 86 -15.81 14.61 -12.18
C VAL A 86 -16.53 13.57 -11.33
N GLY A 87 -15.84 12.46 -11.06
CA GLY A 87 -16.32 11.38 -10.20
C GLY A 87 -16.54 11.83 -8.76
N LEU A 88 -17.75 11.59 -8.23
CA LEU A 88 -18.12 11.87 -6.85
C LEU A 88 -18.77 10.64 -6.22
N GLN A 89 -18.42 10.35 -4.97
CA GLN A 89 -19.04 9.29 -4.18
C GLN A 89 -19.43 9.84 -2.81
N ALA A 90 -20.62 9.50 -2.34
CA ALA A 90 -21.06 9.82 -0.99
C ALA A 90 -21.72 8.61 -0.33
N SER A 91 -21.61 8.52 0.99
CA SER A 91 -22.24 7.49 1.81
C SER A 91 -22.72 8.11 3.11
N VAL A 92 -23.94 7.78 3.51
CA VAL A 92 -24.61 8.24 4.73
C VAL A 92 -25.00 7.01 5.54
N ILE A 93 -24.57 6.98 6.80
CA ILE A 93 -24.94 5.95 7.78
C ILE A 93 -25.98 6.58 8.72
N PHE A 94 -27.16 5.98 8.80
CA PHE A 94 -28.27 6.43 9.65
C PHE A 94 -28.19 5.79 11.06
N PRO A 95 -28.88 6.35 12.07
CA PRO A 95 -28.90 5.81 13.42
C PRO A 95 -29.44 4.37 13.53
N ASP A 96 -30.26 3.94 12.58
CA ASP A 96 -30.77 2.57 12.46
C ASP A 96 -29.73 1.59 11.88
N GLY A 97 -28.51 2.07 11.61
CA GLY A 97 -27.42 1.30 11.00
C GLY A 97 -27.54 1.16 9.48
N THR A 98 -28.56 1.74 8.85
CA THR A 98 -28.70 1.64 7.41
C THR A 98 -27.69 2.53 6.69
N LEU A 99 -27.08 1.98 5.64
CA LEU A 99 -26.17 2.69 4.76
C LEU A 99 -26.90 3.07 3.47
N ARG A 100 -26.74 4.32 3.04
CA ARG A 100 -27.20 4.82 1.75
C ARG A 100 -26.02 5.45 1.03
N SER A 101 -25.75 4.97 -0.18
CA SER A 101 -24.56 5.36 -0.95
C SER A 101 -24.94 5.66 -2.39
N ALA A 102 -24.25 6.63 -2.98
CA ALA A 102 -24.44 7.02 -4.37
C ALA A 102 -23.10 7.41 -4.99
N ALA A 103 -22.98 7.24 -6.30
CA ALA A 103 -21.81 7.63 -7.08
C ALA A 103 -22.25 8.30 -8.39
N ALA A 104 -21.54 9.34 -8.80
CA ALA A 104 -21.81 10.07 -10.03
C ALA A 104 -20.49 10.36 -10.78
N GLY A 105 -20.60 10.63 -12.07
CA GLY A 105 -19.46 11.02 -12.91
C GLY A 105 -18.55 9.87 -13.33
N TYR A 106 -17.29 10.22 -13.61
CA TYR A 106 -16.28 9.32 -14.15
C TYR A 106 -15.10 9.17 -13.18
N ALA A 107 -14.65 7.93 -12.98
CA ALA A 107 -13.41 7.62 -12.29
C ALA A 107 -12.18 7.99 -13.13
N SER A 108 -12.30 7.87 -14.46
CA SER A 108 -11.32 8.36 -15.43
C SER A 108 -12.05 8.94 -16.64
N GLN A 109 -11.81 10.23 -16.92
CA GLN A 109 -12.37 10.91 -18.08
C GLN A 109 -11.73 10.42 -19.39
N GLU A 110 -10.43 10.11 -19.36
CA GLU A 110 -9.69 9.58 -20.51
C GLU A 110 -10.22 8.21 -20.94
N LYS A 111 -10.41 7.29 -19.98
CA LYS A 111 -10.93 5.95 -20.25
C LYS A 111 -12.46 5.89 -20.35
N GLN A 112 -13.16 7.03 -20.24
CA GLN A 112 -14.62 7.12 -20.16
C GLN A 112 -15.23 6.17 -19.10
N CYS A 113 -14.48 5.94 -18.03
CA CYS A 113 -14.80 4.96 -17.00
C CYS A 113 -15.72 5.57 -15.96
N ARG A 114 -16.96 5.06 -15.85
CA ARG A 114 -17.95 5.54 -14.88
C ARG A 114 -17.51 5.21 -13.46
N LEU A 115 -17.67 6.17 -12.55
CA LEU A 115 -17.38 5.93 -11.14
C LEU A 115 -18.46 5.03 -10.54
N THR A 116 -18.05 4.01 -9.80
CA THR A 116 -18.93 3.10 -9.05
C THR A 116 -18.52 3.07 -7.58
N LEU A 117 -19.39 2.50 -6.72
CA LEU A 117 -19.07 2.36 -5.29
C LEU A 117 -17.90 1.42 -4.98
N GLU A 118 -17.51 0.57 -5.95
CA GLU A 118 -16.38 -0.35 -5.81
C GLU A 118 -15.02 0.31 -6.10
N HIS A 119 -15.02 1.50 -6.69
CA HIS A 119 -13.78 2.20 -7.02
C HIS A 119 -13.06 2.68 -5.75
N ARG A 120 -11.74 2.50 -5.74
CA ARG A 120 -10.88 3.02 -4.68
C ARG A 120 -10.43 4.43 -5.03
N LEU A 121 -10.83 5.40 -4.21
CA LEU A 121 -10.44 6.79 -4.36
C LEU A 121 -9.20 7.12 -3.55
N TYR A 122 -8.36 8.03 -4.06
CA TYR A 122 -7.25 8.57 -3.28
C TYR A 122 -7.79 9.52 -2.20
N ILE A 123 -7.62 9.14 -0.93
CA ILE A 123 -8.23 9.85 0.21
C ILE A 123 -7.32 10.94 0.81
N GLY A 124 -6.10 11.11 0.32
CA GLY A 124 -5.17 12.17 0.73
C GLY A 124 -5.05 12.30 2.26
N SER A 125 -5.30 13.51 2.78
CA SER A 125 -5.15 13.83 4.20
C SER A 125 -6.11 13.09 5.15
N ILE A 126 -7.16 12.43 4.66
CA ILE A 126 -7.99 11.55 5.51
C ILE A 126 -7.12 10.44 6.11
N THR A 127 -6.06 10.01 5.41
CA THR A 127 -5.06 9.05 5.91
C THR A 127 -4.51 9.44 7.30
N LYS A 128 -4.38 10.74 7.61
CA LYS A 128 -3.88 11.20 8.92
C LYS A 128 -4.77 10.77 10.07
N VAL A 129 -6.09 10.70 9.85
CA VAL A 129 -7.04 10.23 10.86
C VAL A 129 -6.78 8.77 11.19
N PHE A 130 -6.56 7.93 10.16
CA PHE A 130 -6.20 6.52 10.36
C PHE A 130 -4.88 6.39 11.13
N THR A 131 -3.85 7.15 10.74
CA THR A 131 -2.57 7.15 11.45
C THR A 131 -2.72 7.60 12.90
N ALA A 132 -3.51 8.65 13.15
CA ALA A 132 -3.76 9.15 14.51
C ALA A 132 -4.45 8.07 15.37
N VAL A 133 -5.46 7.37 14.86
CA VAL A 133 -6.11 6.27 15.59
C VAL A 133 -5.11 5.16 15.93
N LEU A 134 -4.26 4.75 14.99
CA LEU A 134 -3.24 3.73 15.24
C LEU A 134 -2.25 4.18 16.32
N VAL A 135 -1.83 5.45 16.29
CA VAL A 135 -0.97 6.05 17.33
C VAL A 135 -1.67 6.02 18.69
N MET A 136 -2.92 6.46 18.76
CA MET A 136 -3.69 6.47 20.00
C MET A 136 -3.91 5.06 20.56
N GLN A 137 -4.11 4.06 19.70
CA GLN A 137 -4.18 2.65 20.13
C GLN A 137 -2.87 2.16 20.76
N GLN A 138 -1.71 2.66 20.34
CA GLN A 138 -0.43 2.36 21.01
C GLN A 138 -0.30 3.08 22.35
N VAL A 139 -0.85 4.30 22.44
CA VAL A 139 -0.90 5.05 23.71
C VAL A 139 -1.78 4.34 24.73
N GLU A 140 -2.97 3.88 24.33
CA GLU A 140 -3.87 3.10 25.18
C GLU A 140 -3.23 1.80 25.68
N ARG A 141 -2.38 1.16 24.87
CA ARG A 141 -1.62 -0.04 25.23
C ARG A 141 -0.40 0.24 26.09
N GLY A 142 -0.09 1.51 26.37
CA GLY A 142 1.14 1.92 27.08
C GLY A 142 2.43 1.70 26.27
N ALA A 143 2.33 1.38 24.99
CA ALA A 143 3.48 1.18 24.10
C ALA A 143 4.10 2.51 23.62
N LEU A 144 3.34 3.60 23.72
CA LEU A 144 3.74 4.95 23.36
C LEU A 144 3.18 5.94 24.40
N SER A 145 3.85 7.07 24.62
CA SER A 145 3.29 8.19 25.40
C SER A 145 3.31 9.46 24.55
N LEU A 146 2.22 10.22 24.59
CA LEU A 146 2.05 11.48 23.83
C LEU A 146 3.04 12.56 24.28
N ASP A 147 3.46 12.51 25.54
CA ASP A 147 4.39 13.48 26.13
C ASP A 147 5.85 13.10 25.91
N THR A 148 6.10 11.98 25.22
CA THR A 148 7.47 11.57 24.89
C THR A 148 7.99 12.45 23.77
N TYR A 149 8.75 13.48 24.13
CA TYR A 149 9.64 14.14 23.20
C TYR A 149 10.82 13.19 22.90
N PRO A 150 11.34 13.18 21.66
CA PRO A 150 12.59 12.50 21.37
C PRO A 150 13.65 13.00 22.35
N LYS A 151 14.33 12.10 23.08
CA LYS A 151 15.52 12.49 23.84
C LYS A 151 16.53 13.04 22.85
N SER A 152 16.63 14.37 22.80
CA SER A 152 17.65 15.06 22.02
C SER A 152 19.02 14.75 22.63
N ASN A 153 19.89 14.09 21.86
CA ASN A 153 21.29 13.89 22.23
C ASN A 153 22.14 15.16 22.00
N SER A 154 21.56 16.25 21.51
CA SER A 154 22.19 17.56 21.60
C SER A 154 21.76 18.19 22.92
N GLY A 155 22.72 18.59 23.76
CA GLY A 155 22.52 19.23 25.08
C GLY A 155 21.83 20.59 25.05
N LEU A 156 20.94 20.83 24.07
CA LEU A 156 20.09 21.99 23.97
C LEU A 156 18.71 21.58 24.48
N ALA A 157 18.54 21.76 25.79
CA ALA A 157 17.22 21.75 26.40
C ALA A 157 16.42 22.92 25.81
N CYS A 158 15.43 22.63 24.97
CA CYS A 158 14.45 23.62 24.56
C CYS A 158 13.58 23.98 25.78
N ARG A 159 13.98 25.04 26.48
CA ARG A 159 13.22 25.71 27.53
C ARG A 159 12.26 26.70 26.85
N TRP A 160 11.01 26.29 26.70
CA TRP A 160 9.93 27.21 26.33
C TRP A 160 9.40 27.85 27.61
N GLY A 161 9.60 29.16 27.73
CA GLY A 161 9.00 29.99 28.77
C GLY A 161 7.63 30.51 28.33
#